data_AF-A0A432F9H7-F1
#
_entry.id   AF-A0A432F9H7-F1
#
_cell.length_a   1.000
_cell.length_b   1.000
_cell.length_c   1.000
_cell.angle_alpha   90.00
_cell.angle_beta   90.00
_cell.angle_gamma   90.00
#
_symmetry.space_group_name_H-M   'P 1'
#
loop_
_entity.id
_entity.type
_entity.pdbx_description
1 polymer ?
#
loop_
_entity_poly.entity_id
_entity_poly.type
_entity_poly.pdbx_seq_one_letter_code
_entity_poly.pdbx_strand_id
1 'polypeptide(L)'
;MAKKFLLLILVSLELGFSTTLSELLNTVQDLVTDYETSGKAIRYPYLYTKISQYYRYGKLYTAYGLEKSAINLLELASCSATPIDCSPYKYFTRNLHPKSFSQLFKKNPVLTAKVETSYNAYAEWWINKKFSNDETYHSYKNLENILKKDFLDAWAEFLRTADKPIHFQVSKSLKPADLFLLDILYNSYRLGFIKKITFYGDKGDYMRLLHEGLIPYTVQYQPYNCTNYDFLVVY
;
A
#
# COMPACT_ATOMS: atom_id res chain seq x y z
N MET A 1 40.72 20.72 -33.84
CA MET A 1 39.31 20.57 -33.39
C MET A 1 39.19 19.29 -32.58
N ALA A 2 39.19 19.40 -31.25
CA ALA A 2 39.06 18.25 -30.35
C ALA A 2 37.58 17.88 -30.19
N LYS A 3 37.17 16.72 -30.74
CA LYS A 3 35.85 16.14 -30.45
C LYS A 3 35.90 15.57 -29.03
N LYS A 4 35.24 16.24 -28.08
CA LYS A 4 34.97 15.68 -26.75
C LYS A 4 33.99 14.52 -26.92
N PHE A 5 34.49 13.30 -26.77
CA PHE A 5 33.67 12.12 -26.61
C PHE A 5 33.00 12.21 -25.24
N LEU A 6 31.69 12.44 -25.21
CA LEU A 6 30.90 12.34 -24.00
C LEU A 6 30.69 10.85 -23.73
N LEU A 7 31.45 10.30 -22.79
CA LEU A 7 31.23 8.94 -22.29
C LEU A 7 29.98 8.98 -21.39
N LEU A 8 28.82 8.63 -21.94
CA LEU A 8 27.63 8.32 -21.17
C LEU A 8 27.87 6.95 -20.51
N ILE A 9 28.26 6.96 -19.24
CA ILE A 9 28.20 5.76 -18.40
C ILE A 9 26.72 5.53 -18.12
N LEU A 10 26.10 4.67 -18.93
CA LEU A 10 24.86 4.00 -18.56
C LEU A 10 25.22 3.02 -17.45
N VAL A 11 25.09 3.47 -16.20
CA VAL A 11 25.02 2.53 -15.07
C VAL A 11 23.70 1.80 -15.23
N SER A 12 23.75 0.55 -15.68
CA SER A 12 22.65 -0.38 -15.51
C SER A 12 22.37 -0.49 -14.02
N LEU A 13 21.31 0.17 -13.54
CA LEU A 13 20.71 -0.10 -12.23
C LEU A 13 19.97 -1.44 -12.32
N GLU A 14 20.73 -2.50 -12.55
CA GLU A 14 20.32 -3.81 -12.07
C GLU A 14 20.53 -3.74 -10.57
N LEU A 15 19.49 -3.36 -9.81
CA LEU A 15 19.41 -3.66 -8.38
C LEU A 15 19.23 -5.17 -8.25
N GLY A 16 20.27 -5.92 -8.61
CA GLY A 16 20.43 -7.33 -8.30
C GLY A 16 20.77 -7.45 -6.84
N PHE A 17 19.81 -7.17 -5.96
CA PHE A 17 19.91 -7.59 -4.57
C PHE A 17 19.71 -9.11 -4.54
N SER A 18 20.77 -9.86 -4.87
CA SER A 18 20.92 -11.24 -4.39
C SER A 18 21.33 -11.20 -2.91
N THR A 19 20.57 -10.50 -2.08
CA THR A 19 20.72 -10.53 -0.63
C THR A 19 19.77 -11.57 -0.07
N THR A 20 20.31 -12.49 0.71
CA THR A 20 19.50 -13.43 1.50
C THR A 20 18.56 -12.66 2.43
N LEU A 21 17.44 -13.28 2.82
CA LEU A 21 16.48 -12.69 3.77
C LEU A 21 17.17 -12.22 5.07
N SER A 22 18.20 -12.96 5.53
CA SER A 22 19.02 -12.61 6.68
C SER A 22 19.84 -11.32 6.48
N GLU A 23 20.52 -11.18 5.34
CA GLU A 23 21.29 -9.98 5.01
C GLU A 23 20.39 -8.76 4.90
N LEU A 24 19.21 -8.92 4.30
CA LEU A 24 18.25 -7.85 4.14
C LEU A 24 17.66 -7.41 5.50
N LEU A 25 17.36 -8.37 6.39
CA LEU A 25 16.94 -8.09 7.76
C LEU A 25 17.99 -7.27 8.53
N ASN A 26 19.26 -7.67 8.46
CA ASN A 26 20.36 -6.96 9.11
C ASN A 26 20.55 -5.56 8.52
N THR A 27 20.53 -5.44 7.19
CA THR A 27 20.66 -4.16 6.50
C THR A 27 19.59 -3.17 6.94
N VAL A 28 18.32 -3.60 6.98
CA VAL A 28 17.22 -2.74 7.40
C VAL A 28 17.28 -2.42 8.89
N GLN A 29 17.73 -3.37 9.72
CA GLN A 29 17.96 -3.12 11.15
C GLN A 29 19.00 -2.02 11.38
N ASP A 30 20.11 -2.06 10.64
CA ASP A 30 21.17 -1.05 10.71
C ASP A 30 20.65 0.31 10.25
N LEU A 31 19.82 0.35 9.21
CA LEU A 31 19.16 1.57 8.75
C LEU A 31 18.23 2.18 9.81
N VAL A 32 17.39 1.36 10.45
CA VAL A 32 16.51 1.82 11.53
C VAL A 32 17.34 2.39 12.68
N THR A 33 18.41 1.69 13.06
CA THR A 33 19.33 2.10 14.13
C THR A 33 20.04 3.41 13.80
N ASP A 34 20.53 3.59 12.58
CA ASP A 34 21.12 4.85 12.13
C ASP A 34 20.10 5.99 12.18
N TYR A 35 18.85 5.76 11.74
CA TYR A 35 17.82 6.78 11.78
C TYR A 35 17.53 7.27 13.21
N GLU A 36 17.50 6.34 14.17
CA GLU A 36 17.26 6.63 15.58
C GLU A 36 18.45 7.34 16.22
N THR A 37 19.67 6.85 16.01
CA THR A 37 20.89 7.33 16.68
C THR A 37 21.44 8.64 16.11
N SER A 38 21.26 8.90 14.81
CA SER A 38 21.72 10.13 14.14
C SER A 38 20.72 11.30 14.21
N GLY A 39 19.56 11.10 14.86
CA GLY A 39 18.48 12.09 14.93
C GLY A 39 17.71 12.29 13.62
N LYS A 40 17.97 11.48 12.57
CA LYS A 40 17.21 11.51 11.32
C LYS A 40 15.74 11.17 11.52
N ALA A 41 15.39 10.35 12.52
CA ALA A 41 14.00 10.04 12.87
C ALA A 41 13.18 11.30 13.21
N ILE A 42 13.80 12.29 13.86
CA ILE A 42 13.15 13.57 14.19
C ILE A 42 13.08 14.48 12.95
N ARG A 43 14.14 14.49 12.12
CA ARG A 43 14.21 15.33 10.92
C ARG A 43 13.28 14.83 9.80
N TYR A 44 13.11 13.51 9.69
CA TYR A 44 12.36 12.84 8.64
C TYR A 44 11.37 11.81 9.22
N PRO A 45 10.41 12.24 10.05
CA PRO A 45 9.53 11.33 10.80
C PRO A 45 8.67 10.46 9.87
N TYR A 46 8.34 10.97 8.69
CA TYR A 46 7.64 10.23 7.65
C TYR A 46 8.44 9.02 7.14
N LEU A 47 9.67 9.26 6.68
CA LEU A 47 10.53 8.23 6.11
C LEU A 47 10.86 7.18 7.18
N TYR A 48 11.23 7.64 8.37
CA TYR A 48 11.46 6.76 9.52
C TYR A 48 10.25 5.86 9.82
N THR A 49 9.04 6.43 9.87
CA THR A 49 7.82 5.65 10.12
C THR A 49 7.62 4.56 9.05
N LYS A 50 7.85 4.86 7.77
CA LYS A 50 7.75 3.86 6.70
C LYS A 50 8.78 2.75 6.85
N ILE A 51 10.06 3.12 7.02
CA ILE A 51 11.17 2.16 7.17
C ILE A 51 10.91 1.24 8.36
N SER A 52 10.56 1.80 9.51
CA SER A 52 10.29 1.05 10.75
C SER A 52 9.10 0.10 10.61
N GLN A 53 7.98 0.53 10.00
CA GLN A 53 6.81 -0.33 9.81
C GLN A 53 7.07 -1.44 8.80
N TYR A 54 7.74 -1.14 7.68
CA TYR A 54 8.12 -2.16 6.71
C TYR A 54 9.09 -3.18 7.30
N TYR A 55 10.07 -2.73 8.08
CA TYR A 55 10.95 -3.62 8.84
C TYR A 55 10.17 -4.53 9.80
N ARG A 56 9.24 -3.94 10.56
CA ARG A 56 8.38 -4.67 11.49
C ARG A 56 7.58 -5.76 10.79
N TYR A 57 6.88 -5.44 9.70
CA TYR A 57 6.09 -6.43 8.98
C TYR A 57 6.96 -7.44 8.23
N GLY A 58 8.14 -7.03 7.73
CA GLY A 58 9.13 -7.94 7.17
C GLY A 58 9.56 -9.01 8.17
N LYS A 59 9.98 -8.61 9.37
CA LYS A 59 10.28 -9.54 10.48
C LYS A 59 9.11 -10.45 10.82
N LEU A 60 7.92 -9.87 10.88
CA LEU A 60 6.71 -10.62 11.18
C LEU A 60 6.50 -11.73 10.13
N TYR A 61 6.60 -11.40 8.84
CA TYR A 61 6.40 -12.36 7.76
C TYR A 61 7.49 -13.43 7.71
N THR A 62 8.75 -13.06 8.01
CA THR A 62 9.84 -14.04 8.20
C THR A 62 9.48 -15.05 9.28
N ALA A 63 8.98 -14.60 10.43
CA ALA A 63 8.61 -15.49 11.53
C ALA A 63 7.47 -16.45 11.20
N TYR A 64 6.65 -16.15 10.19
CA TYR A 64 5.57 -17.00 9.69
C TYR A 64 5.91 -17.77 8.40
N GLY A 65 7.18 -17.78 7.97
CA GLY A 65 7.62 -18.51 6.77
C GLY A 65 7.15 -17.90 5.44
N LEU A 66 6.68 -16.65 5.44
CA LEU A 66 6.21 -15.94 4.25
C LEU A 66 7.38 -15.21 3.57
N GLU A 67 8.39 -15.96 3.13
CA GLU A 67 9.70 -15.42 2.73
C GLU A 67 9.63 -14.36 1.62
N LYS A 68 8.92 -14.64 0.52
CA LYS A 68 8.81 -13.69 -0.60
C LYS A 68 8.19 -12.36 -0.15
N SER A 69 7.10 -12.41 0.61
CA SER A 69 6.44 -11.22 1.12
C SER A 69 7.31 -10.49 2.16
N ALA A 70 8.09 -11.22 2.97
CA ALA A 70 9.06 -10.63 3.89
C ALA A 70 10.17 -9.86 3.14
N ILE A 71 10.76 -10.48 2.10
CA ILE A 71 11.76 -9.85 1.24
C ILE A 71 11.20 -8.56 0.64
N ASN A 72 10.02 -8.61 0.02
CA ASN A 72 9.37 -7.45 -0.59
C ASN A 72 9.22 -6.27 0.38
N LEU A 73 8.81 -6.54 1.63
CA LEU A 73 8.64 -5.50 2.65
C LEU A 73 10.00 -4.93 3.11
N LEU A 74 11.00 -5.78 3.29
CA LEU A 74 12.32 -5.35 3.73
C LEU A 74 13.06 -4.57 2.64
N GLU A 75 12.87 -4.94 1.36
CA GLU A 75 13.36 -4.15 0.23
C GLU A 75 12.73 -2.75 0.22
N LEU A 76 11.42 -2.65 0.46
CA LEU A 76 10.75 -1.35 0.60
C LEU A 76 11.27 -0.53 1.78
N ALA A 77 11.59 -1.18 2.89
CA ALA A 77 12.20 -0.51 4.03
C ALA A 77 13.58 0.08 3.66
N SER A 78 14.43 -0.73 3.04
CA SER A 78 15.74 -0.30 2.55
C SER A 78 15.63 0.83 1.54
N CYS A 79 14.75 0.68 0.56
CA CYS A 79 14.54 1.67 -0.51
C CYS A 79 13.98 2.99 -0.01
N SER A 80 13.08 2.98 0.97
CA SER A 80 12.54 4.20 1.58
C SER A 80 13.61 5.07 2.25
N ALA A 81 14.77 4.48 2.61
CA ALA A 81 15.89 5.21 3.17
C ALA A 81 16.79 5.88 2.11
N THR A 82 16.60 5.55 0.82
CA THR A 82 17.43 6.00 -0.30
C THR A 82 16.64 6.89 -1.28
N PRO A 83 17.28 7.81 -2.02
CA PRO A 83 16.62 8.64 -3.03
C PRO A 83 16.29 7.88 -4.33
N ILE A 84 16.36 6.55 -4.34
CA ILE A 84 16.13 5.72 -5.51
C ILE A 84 14.66 5.29 -5.54
N ASP A 85 14.02 5.41 -6.71
CA ASP A 85 12.66 4.91 -6.94
C ASP A 85 12.66 3.37 -7.08
N CYS A 86 12.84 2.64 -5.98
CA CYS A 86 12.61 1.19 -5.98
C CYS A 86 11.20 0.86 -5.47
N SER A 87 10.27 0.82 -6.42
CA SER A 87 8.84 0.65 -6.16
C SER A 87 8.31 -0.76 -6.50
N PRO A 88 8.63 -1.84 -5.77
CA PRO A 88 8.04 -3.14 -6.10
C PRO A 88 6.64 -3.41 -5.51
N TYR A 89 6.14 -2.72 -4.48
CA TYR A 89 4.75 -2.93 -3.99
C TYR A 89 4.05 -1.65 -3.54
N LYS A 90 2.98 -1.27 -4.25
CA LYS A 90 2.25 0.00 -4.07
C LYS A 90 0.73 -0.21 -4.08
N TYR A 91 0.17 -1.08 -3.24
CA TYR A 91 -1.28 -1.31 -3.27
C TYR A 91 -2.08 -0.08 -2.86
N PHE A 92 -1.71 0.57 -1.76
CA PHE A 92 -2.42 1.77 -1.29
C PHE A 92 -2.30 2.93 -2.28
N THR A 93 -1.08 3.28 -2.68
CA THR A 93 -0.80 4.42 -3.57
C THR A 93 -1.25 4.20 -5.01
N ARG A 94 -1.34 2.95 -5.48
CA ARG A 94 -1.97 2.64 -6.77
C ARG A 94 -3.47 2.90 -6.76
N ASN A 95 -4.11 2.61 -5.64
CA ASN A 95 -5.56 2.73 -5.50
C ASN A 95 -5.97 4.13 -5.08
N LEU A 96 -5.13 4.93 -4.43
CA LEU A 96 -5.47 6.28 -4.03
C LEU A 96 -5.11 7.29 -5.12
N HIS A 97 -6.07 8.14 -5.52
CA HIS A 97 -5.83 9.13 -6.56
C HIS A 97 -4.67 10.08 -6.18
N PRO A 98 -3.75 10.43 -7.11
CA PRO A 98 -2.54 11.19 -6.81
C PRO A 98 -2.79 12.52 -6.08
N LYS A 99 -3.88 13.22 -6.44
CA LYS A 99 -4.28 14.46 -5.79
C LYS A 99 -4.66 14.24 -4.32
N SER A 100 -5.44 13.19 -4.03
CA SER A 100 -5.83 12.85 -2.66
C SER A 100 -4.62 12.45 -1.83
N PHE A 101 -3.76 11.56 -2.36
CA PHE A 101 -2.54 11.15 -1.66
C PHE A 101 -1.64 12.35 -1.33
N SER A 102 -1.39 13.23 -2.31
CA SER A 102 -0.53 14.40 -2.11
C SER A 102 -1.06 15.38 -1.05
N GLN A 103 -2.38 15.58 -1.01
CA GLN A 103 -3.01 16.44 0.00
C GLN A 103 -2.90 15.82 1.40
N LEU A 104 -3.20 14.53 1.52
CA LEU A 104 -3.14 13.79 2.79
C LEU A 104 -1.72 13.73 3.34
N PHE A 105 -0.75 13.43 2.47
CA PHE A 105 0.67 13.43 2.81
C PHE A 105 1.12 14.79 3.36
N LYS A 106 0.74 15.89 2.72
CA LYS A 106 1.07 17.25 3.20
C LYS A 106 0.45 17.56 4.56
N LYS A 107 -0.77 17.09 4.81
CA LYS A 107 -1.52 17.39 6.03
C LYS A 107 -1.07 16.56 7.22
N ASN A 108 -0.91 15.25 7.04
CA ASN A 108 -0.50 14.33 8.08
C ASN A 108 0.41 13.23 7.51
N PRO A 109 1.71 13.52 7.32
CA PRO A 109 2.63 12.60 6.68
C PRO A 109 2.79 11.32 7.49
N VAL A 110 2.90 11.40 8.82
CA VAL A 110 3.09 10.23 9.69
C VAL A 110 1.90 9.27 9.63
N LEU A 111 0.68 9.77 9.72
CA LEU A 111 -0.52 8.93 9.58
C LEU A 111 -0.61 8.32 8.17
N THR A 112 -0.28 9.11 7.13
CA THR A 112 -0.26 8.64 5.74
C THR A 112 0.75 7.50 5.54
N ALA A 113 1.92 7.59 6.16
CA ALA A 113 2.90 6.49 6.18
C ALA A 113 2.33 5.25 6.85
N LYS A 114 1.77 5.39 8.07
CA LYS A 114 1.23 4.25 8.84
C LYS A 114 0.13 3.51 8.07
N VAL A 115 -0.81 4.26 7.48
CA VAL A 115 -1.90 3.65 6.70
C VAL A 115 -1.36 3.01 5.42
N GLU A 116 -0.42 3.64 4.71
CA GLU A 116 0.19 3.07 3.51
C GLU A 116 0.88 1.74 3.81
N THR A 117 1.75 1.71 4.83
CA THR A 117 2.53 0.50 5.16
C THR A 117 1.64 -0.62 5.68
N SER A 118 0.69 -0.33 6.56
CA SER A 118 -0.23 -1.35 7.11
C SER A 118 -1.23 -1.84 6.06
N TYR A 119 -1.72 -0.97 5.18
CA TYR A 119 -2.53 -1.36 4.02
C TYR A 119 -1.75 -2.30 3.10
N ASN A 120 -0.51 -1.94 2.74
CA ASN A 120 0.29 -2.76 1.84
C ASN A 120 0.58 -4.14 2.44
N ALA A 121 0.95 -4.19 3.73
CA ALA A 121 1.15 -5.47 4.42
C ALA A 121 -0.13 -6.30 4.44
N TYR A 122 -1.25 -5.73 4.89
CA TYR A 122 -2.50 -6.48 4.99
C TYR A 122 -3.05 -6.91 3.62
N ALA A 123 -2.93 -6.06 2.59
CA ALA A 123 -3.30 -6.38 1.23
C ALA A 123 -2.48 -7.55 0.66
N GLU A 124 -1.16 -7.54 0.85
CA GLU A 124 -0.28 -8.65 0.43
C GLU A 124 -0.73 -9.97 1.06
N TRP A 125 -0.94 -9.99 2.38
CA TRP A 125 -1.39 -11.18 3.09
C TRP A 125 -2.78 -11.63 2.63
N TRP A 126 -3.72 -10.70 2.45
CA TRP A 126 -5.08 -11.01 2.00
C TRP A 126 -5.09 -11.57 0.58
N ILE A 127 -4.32 -10.98 -0.33
CA ILE A 127 -4.19 -11.43 -1.72
C ILE A 127 -3.61 -12.84 -1.73
N ASN A 128 -2.52 -13.08 -1.01
CA ASN A 128 -1.91 -14.40 -0.99
C ASN A 128 -2.84 -15.45 -0.35
N LYS A 129 -3.48 -15.14 0.79
CA LYS A 129 -4.49 -16.04 1.38
C LYS A 129 -5.63 -16.36 0.41
N LYS A 130 -6.12 -15.36 -0.34
CA LYS A 130 -7.28 -15.52 -1.22
C LYS A 130 -6.96 -16.23 -2.54
N PHE A 131 -5.74 -16.06 -3.08
CA PHE A 131 -5.41 -16.47 -4.44
C PHE A 131 -4.27 -17.51 -4.55
N SER A 132 -3.53 -17.81 -3.48
CA SER A 132 -2.33 -18.67 -3.58
C SER A 132 -2.59 -20.18 -3.47
N ASN A 133 -3.82 -20.65 -3.26
CA ASN A 133 -4.15 -22.09 -3.04
C ASN A 133 -3.30 -22.78 -1.95
N ASP A 134 -2.65 -22.00 -1.10
CA ASP A 134 -1.61 -22.46 -0.19
C ASP A 134 -2.23 -22.77 1.18
N GLU A 135 -2.25 -24.04 1.57
CA GLU A 135 -2.84 -24.51 2.84
C GLU A 135 -2.21 -23.83 4.06
N THR A 136 -0.99 -23.32 3.89
CA THR A 136 -0.18 -22.69 4.93
C THR A 136 -0.89 -21.48 5.58
N TYR A 137 -1.78 -20.78 4.87
CA TYR A 137 -2.49 -19.62 5.42
C TYR A 137 -3.56 -19.95 6.48
N HIS A 138 -4.12 -21.17 6.47
CA HIS A 138 -5.11 -21.56 7.48
C HIS A 138 -4.52 -21.63 8.89
N SER A 139 -3.22 -21.86 8.99
CA SER A 139 -2.48 -21.99 10.25
C SER A 139 -2.10 -20.65 10.90
N TYR A 140 -2.25 -19.52 10.21
CA TYR A 140 -1.72 -18.21 10.65
C TYR A 140 -2.79 -17.17 11.01
N LYS A 141 -3.85 -17.57 11.73
CA LYS A 141 -4.91 -16.66 12.19
C LYS A 141 -4.40 -15.50 13.06
N ASN A 142 -3.31 -15.70 13.80
CA ASN A 142 -2.69 -14.64 14.61
C ASN A 142 -2.09 -13.54 13.75
N LEU A 143 -1.47 -13.88 12.61
CA LEU A 143 -0.93 -12.92 11.67
C LEU A 143 -2.04 -12.05 11.07
N GLU A 144 -3.15 -12.68 10.64
CA GLU A 144 -4.35 -11.98 10.17
C GLU A 144 -4.81 -10.94 11.18
N ASN A 145 -4.96 -11.34 12.44
CA ASN A 145 -5.46 -10.47 13.49
C ASN A 145 -4.55 -9.26 13.75
N ILE A 146 -3.22 -9.48 13.77
CA ILE A 146 -2.24 -8.41 13.98
C ILE A 146 -2.29 -7.40 12.82
N LEU A 147 -2.23 -7.89 11.58
CA LEU A 147 -2.25 -7.03 10.38
C LEU A 147 -3.56 -6.26 10.28
N LYS A 148 -4.69 -6.94 10.44
CA LYS A 148 -6.02 -6.34 10.34
C LYS A 148 -6.24 -5.29 11.42
N LYS A 149 -5.84 -5.57 12.66
CA LYS A 149 -5.98 -4.61 13.77
C LYS A 149 -5.17 -3.35 13.51
N ASP A 150 -3.88 -3.49 13.25
CA ASP A 150 -3.00 -2.35 13.00
C ASP A 150 -3.48 -1.50 11.81
N PHE A 151 -3.92 -2.18 10.75
CA PHE A 151 -4.50 -1.52 9.58
C PHE A 151 -5.78 -0.76 9.94
N LEU A 152 -6.76 -1.40 10.58
CA LEU A 152 -8.04 -0.77 10.91
C LEU A 152 -7.89 0.43 11.84
N ASP A 153 -6.98 0.36 12.82
CA ASP A 153 -6.69 1.46 13.74
C ASP A 153 -6.19 2.70 12.96
N ALA A 154 -5.19 2.52 12.08
CA ALA A 154 -4.67 3.61 11.23
C ALA A 154 -5.68 4.07 10.18
N TRP A 155 -6.43 3.15 9.59
CA TRP A 155 -7.40 3.41 8.53
C TRP A 155 -8.59 4.23 9.01
N ALA A 156 -9.14 3.91 10.18
CA ALA A 156 -10.24 4.67 10.78
C ALA A 156 -9.81 6.11 11.08
N GLU A 157 -8.61 6.30 11.64
CA GLU A 157 -8.07 7.64 11.88
C GLU A 157 -7.80 8.39 10.57
N PHE A 158 -7.27 7.71 9.56
CA PHE A 158 -7.07 8.25 8.22
C PHE A 158 -8.38 8.76 7.61
N LEU A 159 -9.44 7.94 7.58
CA LEU A 159 -10.75 8.34 7.05
C LEU A 159 -11.40 9.50 7.85
N ARG A 160 -11.17 9.56 9.16
CA ARG A 160 -11.70 10.61 10.03
C ARG A 160 -11.03 11.96 9.81
N THR A 161 -9.72 11.98 9.57
CA THR A 161 -8.90 13.20 9.50
C THR A 161 -8.67 13.69 8.07
N ALA A 162 -8.96 12.85 7.08
CA ALA A 162 -8.88 13.17 5.67
C ALA A 162 -9.84 14.30 5.26
N ASP A 163 -9.37 15.17 4.38
CA ASP A 163 -10.24 16.11 3.68
C ASP A 163 -11.07 15.35 2.66
N LYS A 164 -12.39 15.48 2.76
CA LYS A 164 -13.35 14.80 1.89
C LYS A 164 -13.69 15.70 0.70
N PRO A 165 -13.90 15.15 -0.50
CA PRO A 165 -13.92 13.71 -0.82
C PRO A 165 -12.53 13.07 -1.11
N ILE A 166 -12.38 11.80 -0.72
CA ILE A 166 -11.20 10.98 -1.06
C ILE A 166 -11.53 10.12 -2.29
N HIS A 167 -10.64 10.12 -3.28
CA HIS A 167 -10.85 9.40 -4.53
C HIS A 167 -9.98 8.15 -4.58
N PHE A 168 -10.61 7.00 -4.79
CA PHE A 168 -9.93 5.74 -5.06
C PHE A 168 -10.14 5.30 -6.51
N GLN A 169 -9.11 4.76 -7.13
CA GLN A 169 -9.10 4.21 -8.47
C GLN A 169 -9.37 2.71 -8.43
N VAL A 170 -10.24 2.24 -9.32
CA VAL A 170 -10.53 0.83 -9.56
C VAL A 170 -10.25 0.53 -11.02
N SER A 171 -9.40 -0.46 -11.28
CA SER A 171 -9.01 -0.88 -12.62
C SER A 171 -10.18 -1.61 -13.31
N LYS A 172 -10.46 -1.32 -14.59
CA LYS A 172 -11.55 -2.01 -15.32
C LYS A 172 -11.41 -3.53 -15.39
N SER A 173 -10.18 -4.01 -15.41
CA SER A 173 -9.85 -5.45 -15.40
C SER A 173 -9.87 -6.10 -14.02
N LEU A 174 -10.19 -5.35 -12.94
CA LEU A 174 -10.26 -5.80 -11.55
C LEU A 174 -9.09 -6.70 -11.12
N LYS A 175 -7.96 -6.09 -10.74
CA LYS A 175 -6.81 -6.84 -10.21
C LYS A 175 -7.05 -7.19 -8.72
N PRO A 176 -6.27 -8.12 -8.13
CA PRO A 176 -6.44 -8.51 -6.72
C PRO A 176 -6.45 -7.34 -5.73
N ALA A 177 -5.64 -6.30 -5.97
CA ALA A 177 -5.61 -5.09 -5.16
C ALA A 177 -6.88 -4.23 -5.25
N ASP A 178 -7.58 -4.27 -6.39
CA ASP A 178 -8.86 -3.60 -6.57
C ASP A 178 -9.95 -4.34 -5.77
N LEU A 179 -9.91 -5.67 -5.74
CA LEU A 179 -10.82 -6.49 -4.92
C LEU A 179 -10.60 -6.29 -3.42
N PHE A 180 -9.34 -6.18 -2.98
CA PHE A 180 -9.02 -5.83 -1.60
C PHE A 180 -9.55 -4.44 -1.24
N LEU A 181 -9.34 -3.44 -2.10
CA LEU A 181 -9.88 -2.09 -1.90
C LEU A 181 -11.40 -2.12 -1.72
N LEU A 182 -12.12 -2.80 -2.61
CA LEU A 182 -13.58 -2.92 -2.57
C LEU A 182 -14.06 -3.55 -1.25
N ASP A 183 -13.41 -4.62 -0.79
CA ASP A 183 -13.70 -5.25 0.50
C ASP A 183 -13.51 -4.29 1.67
N ILE A 184 -12.39 -3.57 1.72
CA ILE A 184 -12.11 -2.60 2.79
C ILE A 184 -13.10 -1.43 2.76
N LEU A 185 -13.42 -0.88 1.59
CA LEU A 185 -14.36 0.24 1.48
C LEU A 185 -15.76 -0.18 1.89
N TYR A 186 -16.21 -1.37 1.49
CA TYR A 186 -17.50 -1.89 1.91
C TYR A 186 -17.53 -2.14 3.42
N ASN A 187 -16.51 -2.78 3.99
CA ASN A 187 -16.41 -2.98 5.43
C ASN A 187 -16.37 -1.65 6.20
N SER A 188 -15.65 -0.65 5.68
CA SER A 188 -15.58 0.69 6.28
C SER A 188 -16.94 1.40 6.26
N TYR A 189 -17.73 1.21 5.20
CA TYR A 189 -19.10 1.70 5.13
C TYR A 189 -19.99 1.00 6.17
N ARG A 190 -19.91 -0.33 6.28
CA ARG A 190 -20.67 -1.11 7.28
C ARG A 190 -20.34 -0.74 8.72
N LEU A 191 -19.08 -0.41 8.99
CA LEU A 191 -18.61 0.04 10.30
C LEU A 191 -18.90 1.52 10.59
N GLY A 192 -19.47 2.26 9.63
CA GLY A 192 -19.81 3.67 9.78
C GLY A 192 -18.63 4.64 9.67
N PHE A 193 -17.47 4.19 9.20
CA PHE A 193 -16.31 5.05 8.95
C PHE A 193 -16.49 5.91 7.70
N ILE A 194 -17.30 5.43 6.75
CA ILE A 194 -17.65 6.12 5.50
C ILE A 194 -19.15 6.38 5.52
N LYS A 195 -19.56 7.63 5.28
CA LYS A 195 -20.97 8.02 5.24
C LYS A 195 -21.59 7.76 3.88
N LYS A 196 -20.81 7.93 2.82
CA LYS A 196 -21.28 7.83 1.44
C LYS A 196 -20.16 7.40 0.51
N ILE A 197 -20.53 6.56 -0.46
CA ILE A 197 -19.67 6.17 -1.59
C ILE A 197 -20.40 6.54 -2.88
N THR A 198 -19.70 7.19 -3.79
CA THR A 198 -20.18 7.46 -5.15
C THR A 198 -19.24 6.79 -6.15
N PHE A 199 -19.80 6.00 -7.06
CA PHE A 199 -19.07 5.41 -8.18
C PHE A 199 -19.14 6.35 -9.39
N TYR A 200 -17.98 6.69 -9.95
CA TYR A 200 -17.85 7.42 -11.21
C TYR A 200 -17.22 6.51 -12.25
N GLY A 201 -18.00 6.11 -13.26
CA GLY A 201 -17.50 5.21 -14.30
C GLY A 201 -18.54 4.77 -15.31
N ASP A 202 -18.22 3.70 -16.02
CA ASP A 202 -19.12 3.06 -16.96
C ASP A 202 -20.31 2.40 -16.24
N LYS A 203 -21.51 2.55 -16.83
CA LYS A 203 -22.72 1.96 -16.27
C LYS A 203 -22.65 0.44 -16.20
N GLY A 204 -22.02 -0.19 -17.20
CA GLY A 204 -21.82 -1.65 -17.23
C GLY A 204 -20.95 -2.14 -16.07
N ASP A 205 -19.85 -1.43 -15.80
CA ASP A 205 -18.95 -1.74 -14.68
C ASP A 205 -19.65 -1.54 -13.33
N TYR A 206 -20.37 -0.43 -13.15
CA TYR A 206 -21.19 -0.20 -11.97
C TYR A 206 -22.17 -1.34 -11.71
N MET A 207 -22.93 -1.76 -12.73
CA MET A 207 -23.92 -2.84 -12.60
C MET A 207 -23.26 -4.18 -12.31
N ARG A 208 -22.10 -4.47 -12.91
CA ARG A 208 -21.31 -5.68 -12.62
C ARG A 208 -20.88 -5.72 -11.16
N LEU A 209 -20.28 -4.63 -10.65
CA LEU A 209 -19.81 -4.56 -9.26
C LEU A 209 -20.96 -4.70 -8.25
N LEU A 210 -22.14 -4.14 -8.56
CA LEU A 210 -23.35 -4.34 -7.76
C LEU A 210 -23.82 -5.79 -7.75
N HIS A 211 -23.94 -6.40 -8.93
CA HIS A 211 -24.45 -7.76 -9.09
C HIS A 211 -23.54 -8.79 -8.40
N GLU A 212 -22.23 -8.59 -8.47
CA GLU A 212 -21.24 -9.43 -7.79
C GLU A 212 -21.15 -9.15 -6.27
N GLY A 213 -21.90 -8.18 -5.75
CA GLY A 213 -21.91 -7.81 -4.33
C GLY A 213 -20.61 -7.14 -3.85
N LEU A 214 -19.79 -6.63 -4.78
CA LEU A 214 -18.52 -5.98 -4.49
C LEU A 214 -18.69 -4.54 -4.00
N ILE A 215 -19.83 -3.92 -4.30
CA ILE A 215 -20.26 -2.63 -3.74
C ILE A 215 -21.71 -2.73 -3.25
N PRO A 216 -22.09 -1.99 -2.18
CA PRO A 216 -23.47 -2.01 -1.69
C PRO A 216 -24.43 -1.29 -2.64
N TYR A 217 -25.71 -1.69 -2.62
CA TYR A 217 -26.77 -1.05 -3.42
C TYR A 217 -27.00 0.44 -3.11
N THR A 218 -26.45 0.93 -2.00
CA THR A 218 -26.51 2.34 -1.60
C THR A 218 -25.44 3.21 -2.26
N VAL A 219 -24.48 2.62 -3.00
CA VAL A 219 -23.50 3.40 -3.77
C VAL A 219 -24.23 4.19 -4.85
N GLN A 220 -23.96 5.49 -4.93
CA GLN A 220 -24.54 6.34 -5.97
C GLN A 220 -23.75 6.22 -7.27
N TYR A 221 -24.45 6.12 -8.39
CA TYR A 221 -23.84 6.13 -9.72
C TYR A 221 -23.71 7.55 -10.27
N GLN A 222 -22.57 7.86 -10.86
CA GLN A 222 -22.32 9.05 -11.66
C GLN A 222 -21.62 8.63 -12.97
N PRO A 223 -22.08 9.09 -14.13
CA PRO A 223 -21.43 8.76 -15.39
C PRO A 223 -20.06 9.43 -15.47
N TYR A 224 -19.05 8.63 -15.81
CA TYR A 224 -17.71 9.11 -16.10
C TYR A 224 -17.07 8.17 -17.13
N ASN A 225 -16.36 8.73 -18.10
CA ASN A 225 -15.77 7.94 -19.17
C ASN A 225 -14.24 8.05 -19.09
N CYS A 226 -13.61 6.98 -18.64
CA CYS A 226 -12.18 6.77 -18.73
C CYS A 226 -11.91 5.36 -19.23
N THR A 227 -10.87 5.17 -20.02
CA THR A 227 -10.57 3.88 -20.65
C THR A 227 -9.94 2.87 -19.69
N ASN A 228 -9.27 3.33 -18.64
CA ASN A 228 -8.38 2.49 -17.85
C ASN A 228 -8.86 2.24 -16.41
N TYR A 229 -9.62 3.16 -15.83
CA TYR A 229 -10.05 3.10 -14.44
C TYR A 229 -11.39 3.81 -14.23
N ASP A 230 -12.12 3.36 -13.22
CA ASP A 230 -13.24 4.06 -12.62
C ASP A 230 -12.82 4.62 -11.25
N PHE A 231 -13.67 5.48 -10.67
CA PHE A 231 -13.43 6.02 -9.34
C PHE A 231 -14.51 5.63 -8.34
N LEU A 232 -14.06 5.32 -7.13
CA LEU A 232 -14.88 5.31 -5.92
C LEU A 232 -14.52 6.54 -5.09
N VAL A 233 -15.51 7.41 -4.91
CA VAL A 233 -15.36 8.66 -4.17
C VAL A 233 -16.06 8.52 -2.83
N VAL A 234 -15.32 8.71 -1.74
CA VAL A 234 -15.81 8.47 -0.38
C VAL A 234 -15.92 9.78 0.43
N TYR A 235 -16.98 9.85 1.25
CA TYR A 235 -17.34 10.99 2.12
C TYR A 235 -17.69 10.55 3.54
#